data_AF-A0A6L5GHM8-F1
#
_entry.id   AF-A0A6L5GHM8-F1
#
_cell.length_a   1.000
_cell.length_b   1.000
_cell.length_c   1.000
_cell.angle_alpha   90.00
_cell.angle_beta   90.00
_cell.angle_gamma   90.00
#
_symmetry.space_group_name_H-M   'P 1'
#
loop_
_entity.id
_entity.type
_entity.pdbx_description
1 polymer ?
#
loop_
_entity_poly.entity_id
_entity_poly.type
_entity_poly.pdbx_seq_one_letter_code
_entity_poly.pdbx_strand_id
1 'polypeptide(L)'
;MGKKGKGGRGGRGATIVSKADEFFKGAKGRNARIRQNNANQIDVDRLIHALKGDMRPNHNGGTGYHYRPGGKDWDGRRIEPGSQRPVGNNGVYEARPGYQRPDGTWQPKAGNNGISTFFPDDWTPSQVNDAISRAYRNSAPDPANPNSWIGHSNGVRITGFYDNNKPGYTHGYPHANQDDVPSDRKGKRR
;
A
#
# COMPACT_ATOMS: atom_id res chain seq x y z
N MET A 1 -50.69 -19.39 -20.89
CA MET A 1 -49.67 -18.31 -20.73
C MET A 1 -49.62 -17.87 -19.27
N GLY A 2 -48.43 -17.78 -18.66
CA GLY A 2 -48.27 -17.25 -17.31
C GLY A 2 -46.88 -17.51 -16.74
N LYS A 3 -45.85 -16.85 -17.28
CA LYS A 3 -44.48 -16.93 -16.75
C LYS A 3 -44.43 -16.27 -15.37
N LYS A 4 -44.23 -17.04 -14.30
CA LYS A 4 -43.86 -16.51 -12.99
C LYS A 4 -42.43 -15.95 -13.08
N GLY A 5 -42.33 -14.63 -12.95
CA GLY A 5 -41.07 -13.90 -12.92
C GLY A 5 -40.19 -14.35 -11.77
N LYS A 6 -38.91 -14.59 -12.08
CA LYS A 6 -37.85 -14.79 -11.09
C LYS A 6 -37.67 -13.46 -10.34
N GLY A 7 -38.07 -13.42 -9.08
CA GLY A 7 -37.69 -12.36 -8.15
C GLY A 7 -36.17 -12.41 -7.93
N GLY A 8 -35.45 -11.55 -8.63
CA GLY A 8 -34.05 -11.25 -8.32
C GLY A 8 -33.99 -10.60 -6.94
N ARG A 9 -33.55 -11.35 -5.93
CA ARG A 9 -33.20 -10.80 -4.62
C ARG A 9 -31.73 -10.36 -4.66
N GLY A 10 -31.52 -9.09 -4.30
CA GLY A 10 -30.30 -8.32 -4.52
C GLY A 10 -29.02 -8.92 -3.93
N GLY A 11 -27.94 -8.79 -4.69
CA GLY A 11 -26.59 -8.97 -4.20
C GLY A 11 -26.26 -7.82 -3.24
N ARG A 12 -26.08 -8.12 -1.96
CA ARG A 12 -25.56 -7.17 -0.97
C ARG A 12 -24.20 -6.66 -1.45
N GLY A 13 -24.02 -5.34 -1.52
CA GLY A 13 -22.77 -4.73 -1.96
C GLY A 13 -21.57 -5.23 -1.15
N ALA A 14 -20.55 -5.75 -1.83
CA ALA A 14 -19.32 -6.19 -1.20
C ALA A 14 -18.65 -5.03 -0.44
N THR A 15 -18.25 -5.27 0.82
CA THR A 15 -17.53 -4.28 1.64
C THR A 15 -16.10 -4.08 1.09
N ILE A 16 -15.44 -2.98 1.45
CA ILE A 16 -14.04 -2.74 1.05
C ILE A 16 -13.10 -3.84 1.55
N VAL A 17 -13.37 -4.41 2.73
CA VAL A 17 -12.62 -5.52 3.30
C VAL A 17 -12.84 -6.79 2.47
N SER A 18 -14.08 -7.13 2.11
CA SER A 18 -14.34 -8.32 1.29
C SER A 18 -13.75 -8.20 -0.11
N LYS A 19 -13.83 -7.00 -0.72
CA LYS A 19 -13.13 -6.69 -1.98
C LYS A 19 -11.61 -6.86 -1.85
N ALA A 20 -11.05 -6.54 -0.69
CA ALA A 20 -9.63 -6.72 -0.43
C ALA A 20 -9.24 -8.20 -0.34
N ASP A 21 -10.00 -8.99 0.40
CA ASP A 21 -9.79 -10.45 0.47
C ASP A 21 -9.90 -11.11 -0.91
N GLU A 22 -10.92 -10.76 -1.69
CA GLU A 22 -11.10 -11.25 -3.06
C GLU A 22 -9.94 -10.86 -3.98
N PHE A 23 -9.51 -9.59 -3.92
CA PHE A 23 -8.41 -9.09 -4.73
C PHE A 23 -7.14 -9.89 -4.48
N PHE A 24 -6.75 -10.10 -3.22
CA PHE A 24 -5.50 -10.79 -2.88
C PHE A 24 -5.58 -12.31 -3.07
N LYS A 25 -6.75 -12.93 -2.87
CA LYS A 25 -6.98 -14.34 -3.25
C LYS A 25 -6.79 -14.53 -4.77
N GLY A 26 -7.34 -13.63 -5.58
CA GLY A 26 -7.21 -13.67 -7.04
C GLY A 26 -5.86 -13.17 -7.57
N ALA A 27 -5.10 -12.37 -6.80
CA ALA A 27 -3.86 -11.76 -7.26
C ALA A 27 -2.79 -12.82 -7.57
N LYS A 28 -2.65 -13.86 -6.76
CA LYS A 28 -1.66 -14.94 -7.01
C LYS A 28 -1.92 -15.69 -8.32
N GLY A 29 -3.20 -15.92 -8.66
CA GLY A 29 -3.59 -16.54 -9.94
C GLY A 29 -3.39 -15.61 -11.15
N ARG A 30 -3.56 -14.30 -10.98
CA ARG A 30 -3.25 -13.27 -11.99
C ARG A 30 -1.75 -13.11 -12.21
N ASN A 31 -0.93 -13.27 -11.17
CA ASN A 31 0.53 -13.14 -11.25
C ASN A 31 1.13 -14.16 -12.23
N ALA A 32 0.53 -15.35 -12.37
CA ALA A 32 0.94 -16.33 -13.38
C ALA A 32 0.73 -15.86 -14.84
N ARG A 33 -0.23 -14.95 -15.09
CA ARG A 33 -0.58 -14.42 -16.42
C ARG A 33 0.13 -13.11 -16.77
N ILE A 34 0.54 -12.32 -15.77
CA ILE A 34 1.16 -11.00 -15.93
C ILE A 34 2.69 -11.07 -16.13
N ARG A 35 3.31 -12.27 -16.03
CA ARG A 35 4.77 -12.51 -16.18
C ARG A 35 5.40 -12.14 -17.53
N GLN A 36 4.74 -11.35 -18.38
CA GLN A 36 5.28 -10.88 -19.65
C GLN A 36 5.40 -9.35 -19.65
N ASN A 37 6.61 -8.86 -19.32
CA ASN A 37 7.22 -7.60 -19.78
C ASN A 37 6.53 -6.24 -19.54
N ASN A 38 5.48 -6.13 -18.72
CA ASN A 38 4.84 -4.83 -18.50
C ASN A 38 5.53 -4.01 -17.39
N ALA A 39 6.43 -3.10 -17.76
CA ALA A 39 7.12 -2.18 -16.85
C ALA A 39 6.18 -1.31 -15.98
N ASN A 40 4.89 -1.24 -16.33
CA ASN A 40 3.90 -0.45 -15.62
C ASN A 40 3.11 -1.23 -14.56
N GLN A 41 3.40 -2.52 -14.36
CA GLN A 41 2.74 -3.34 -13.35
C GLN A 41 3.75 -3.86 -12.33
N ILE A 42 3.39 -3.71 -11.07
CA ILE A 42 4.11 -4.30 -9.95
C ILE A 42 3.92 -5.82 -9.93
N ASP A 43 4.97 -6.54 -9.58
CA ASP A 43 4.86 -7.96 -9.24
C ASP A 43 3.91 -8.15 -8.05
N VAL A 44 3.01 -9.14 -8.09
CA VAL A 44 1.98 -9.29 -7.05
C VAL A 44 2.58 -9.55 -5.67
N ASP A 45 3.68 -10.30 -5.55
CA ASP A 45 4.29 -10.56 -4.24
C ASP A 45 4.83 -9.26 -3.66
N ARG A 46 5.38 -8.39 -4.52
CA ARG A 46 5.79 -7.05 -4.11
C ARG A 46 4.63 -6.10 -3.79
N LEU A 47 3.49 -6.22 -4.48
CA LEU A 47 2.28 -5.48 -4.13
C LEU A 47 1.74 -5.93 -2.77
N ILE A 48 1.70 -7.24 -2.54
CA ILE A 48 1.29 -7.82 -1.25
C ILE A 48 2.22 -7.31 -0.14
N HIS A 49 3.53 -7.32 -0.38
CA HIS A 49 4.50 -6.74 0.53
C HIS A 49 4.20 -5.26 0.83
N ALA A 50 4.03 -4.43 -0.20
CA ALA A 50 3.75 -3.01 0.00
C ALA A 50 2.46 -2.80 0.82
N LEU A 51 1.38 -3.50 0.48
CA LEU A 51 0.07 -3.25 1.07
C LEU A 51 -0.13 -3.91 2.43
N LYS A 52 0.25 -5.18 2.58
CA LYS A 52 0.05 -5.98 3.81
C LYS A 52 1.27 -5.99 4.74
N GLY A 53 2.44 -5.73 4.18
CA GLY A 53 3.72 -5.83 4.88
C GLY A 53 4.13 -7.26 5.18
N ASP A 54 5.42 -7.45 5.39
CA ASP A 54 6.02 -8.74 5.70
C ASP A 54 6.80 -8.68 7.01
N MET A 55 6.86 -9.84 7.66
CA MET A 55 7.74 -10.11 8.78
C MET A 55 8.63 -11.28 8.39
N ARG A 56 9.94 -11.07 8.33
CA ARG A 56 10.90 -12.14 8.04
C ARG A 56 11.34 -12.77 9.36
N PRO A 57 11.46 -14.11 9.45
CA PRO A 57 11.80 -14.80 10.71
C PRO A 57 13.03 -14.23 11.43
N ASN A 58 14.05 -13.82 10.68
CA ASN A 58 15.35 -13.37 11.20
C ASN A 58 15.56 -11.84 11.12
N HIS A 59 14.49 -11.04 10.99
CA HIS A 59 14.59 -9.58 11.00
C HIS A 59 14.05 -8.98 12.30
N ASN A 60 14.70 -7.91 12.79
CA ASN A 60 14.26 -7.12 13.95
C ASN A 60 13.19 -6.09 13.55
N GLY A 61 12.08 -6.58 13.00
CA GLY A 61 10.93 -5.75 12.64
C GLY A 61 10.35 -6.07 11.27
N GLY A 62 9.13 -5.59 11.04
CA GLY A 62 8.43 -5.75 9.79
C GLY A 62 8.72 -4.66 8.77
N THR A 63 8.33 -4.89 7.52
CA THR A 63 8.51 -3.96 6.40
C THR A 63 7.22 -3.84 5.59
N GLY A 64 7.09 -2.81 4.76
CA GLY A 64 5.84 -2.51 4.05
C GLY A 64 4.69 -2.12 4.99
N TYR A 65 3.50 -2.62 4.71
CA TYR A 65 2.23 -2.32 5.39
C TYR A 65 1.82 -0.84 5.24
N HIS A 66 1.23 -0.54 4.08
CA HIS A 66 0.82 0.81 3.66
C HIS A 66 -0.68 0.90 3.33
N TYR A 67 -1.50 -0.10 3.67
CA TYR A 67 -2.93 -0.09 3.35
C TYR A 67 -3.78 -0.89 4.34
N ARG A 68 -4.83 -0.24 4.85
CA ARG A 68 -5.81 -0.77 5.80
C ARG A 68 -7.22 -0.64 5.19
N PRO A 69 -7.75 -1.68 4.50
CA PRO A 69 -9.06 -1.60 3.86
C PRO A 69 -10.15 -1.26 4.88
N GLY A 70 -10.84 -0.14 4.71
CA GLY A 70 -11.85 0.35 5.64
C GLY A 70 -11.31 0.64 7.05
N GLY A 71 -10.01 0.93 7.18
CA GLY A 71 -9.36 1.15 8.46
C GLY A 71 -9.17 -0.11 9.29
N LYS A 72 -9.31 -1.29 8.68
CA LYS A 72 -9.12 -2.58 9.34
C LYS A 72 -7.70 -3.08 9.12
N ASP A 73 -7.06 -3.50 10.22
CA ASP A 73 -5.77 -4.16 10.18
C ASP A 73 -5.84 -5.56 9.56
N TRP A 74 -4.77 -5.96 8.88
CA TRP A 74 -4.60 -7.35 8.44
C TRP A 74 -4.31 -8.26 9.63
N ASP A 75 -4.57 -9.56 9.45
CA ASP A 75 -4.18 -10.55 10.45
C ASP A 75 -2.67 -10.50 10.72
N GLY A 76 -2.29 -10.55 12.00
CA GLY A 76 -0.90 -10.35 12.45
C GLY A 76 -0.34 -8.94 12.19
N ARG A 77 -1.19 -7.94 11.92
CA ARG A 77 -0.84 -6.52 11.80
C ARG A 77 -1.66 -5.68 12.76
N ARG A 78 -1.10 -4.53 13.15
CA ARG A 78 -1.80 -3.48 13.87
C ARG A 78 -1.15 -2.13 13.61
N ILE A 79 -1.85 -1.05 13.89
CA ILE A 79 -1.22 0.24 14.20
C ILE A 79 -1.17 0.41 15.72
N GLU A 80 -0.12 1.05 16.24
CA GLU A 80 -0.04 1.39 17.65
C GLU A 80 -1.14 2.43 17.99
N PRO A 81 -1.91 2.23 19.09
CA PRO A 81 -2.93 3.18 19.50
C PRO A 81 -2.39 4.61 19.64
N GLY A 82 -3.11 5.59 19.09
CA GLY A 82 -2.71 7.00 19.14
C GLY A 82 -1.56 7.39 18.20
N SER A 83 -0.97 6.46 17.44
CA SER A 83 0.12 6.78 16.51
C SER A 83 -0.35 7.35 15.17
N GLN A 84 -1.65 7.25 14.86
CA GLN A 84 -2.20 7.69 13.59
C GLN A 84 -2.23 9.22 13.51
N ARG A 85 -1.62 9.78 12.46
CA ARG A 85 -1.57 11.21 12.21
C ARG A 85 -1.79 11.52 10.72
N PRO A 86 -2.75 12.37 10.34
CA PRO A 86 -2.89 12.85 8.95
C PRO A 86 -1.60 13.58 8.50
N VAL A 87 -1.10 13.28 7.30
CA VAL A 87 0.15 13.88 6.78
C VAL A 87 0.09 14.25 5.30
N GLY A 88 -1.07 14.14 4.68
CA GLY A 88 -1.28 14.57 3.32
C GLY A 88 -2.75 14.69 2.99
N ASN A 89 -3.04 14.94 1.73
CA ASN A 89 -4.40 15.09 1.25
C ASN A 89 -5.11 13.73 1.08
N ASN A 90 -6.43 13.81 0.94
CA ASN A 90 -7.29 12.70 0.52
C ASN A 90 -7.25 11.48 1.44
N GLY A 91 -7.00 11.66 2.74
CA GLY A 91 -7.05 10.56 3.72
C GLY A 91 -5.73 9.82 3.91
N VAL A 92 -4.61 10.36 3.42
CA VAL A 92 -3.27 9.83 3.72
C VAL A 92 -2.87 10.15 5.16
N TYR A 93 -2.39 9.15 5.87
CA TYR A 93 -1.90 9.29 7.25
C TYR A 93 -0.60 8.52 7.45
N GLU A 94 0.13 8.85 8.51
CA GLU A 94 1.21 8.02 9.03
C GLU A 94 0.75 7.32 10.31
N ALA A 95 1.31 6.16 10.61
CA ALA A 95 1.15 5.45 11.88
C ALA A 95 2.36 4.55 12.15
N ARG A 96 2.48 4.10 13.40
CA ARG A 96 3.49 3.11 13.80
C ARG A 96 2.91 1.70 13.63
N PRO A 97 3.40 0.88 12.68
CA PRO A 97 2.86 -0.45 12.48
C PRO A 97 3.52 -1.47 13.40
N GLY A 98 2.70 -2.39 13.91
CA GLY A 98 3.11 -3.59 14.62
C GLY A 98 2.93 -4.84 13.76
N TYR A 99 3.85 -5.78 13.92
CA TYR A 99 3.93 -7.04 13.19
C TYR A 99 4.02 -8.19 14.18
N GLN A 100 3.06 -9.11 14.12
CA GLN A 100 3.04 -10.27 15.00
C GLN A 100 3.98 -11.37 14.47
N ARG A 101 4.77 -11.95 15.36
CA ARG A 101 5.56 -13.16 15.12
C ARG A 101 4.70 -14.43 15.34
N PRO A 102 5.15 -15.60 14.85
CA PRO A 102 4.46 -16.87 15.12
C PRO A 102 4.32 -17.21 16.62
N ASP A 103 5.26 -16.74 17.45
CA ASP A 103 5.22 -16.87 18.92
C ASP A 103 4.24 -15.90 19.61
N GLY A 104 3.51 -15.08 18.83
CA GLY A 104 2.53 -14.11 19.32
C GLY A 104 3.12 -12.75 19.70
N THR A 105 4.45 -12.59 19.71
CA THR A 105 5.09 -11.32 20.08
C THR A 105 4.94 -10.26 18.99
N TRP A 106 4.83 -9.00 19.39
CA TRP A 106 4.71 -7.86 18.48
C TRP A 106 6.05 -7.17 18.28
N GLN A 107 6.34 -6.83 17.03
CA GLN A 107 7.56 -6.15 16.63
C GLN A 107 7.21 -4.86 15.89
N PRO A 108 8.02 -3.79 16.03
CA PRO A 108 7.81 -2.56 15.30
C PRO A 108 8.19 -2.72 13.82
N LYS A 109 7.90 -1.70 13.02
CA LYS A 109 8.48 -1.57 11.69
C LYS A 109 9.99 -1.36 11.77
N ALA A 110 10.72 -2.06 10.91
CA ALA A 110 12.14 -1.80 10.67
C ALA A 110 12.31 -0.58 9.75
N GLY A 111 13.24 0.31 10.12
CA GLY A 111 13.53 1.53 9.36
C GLY A 111 12.48 2.63 9.50
N ASN A 112 12.70 3.76 8.83
CA ASN A 112 11.82 4.94 8.83
C ASN A 112 11.32 5.36 10.23
N ASN A 113 12.17 5.24 11.25
CA ASN A 113 11.83 5.53 12.65
C ASN A 113 10.57 4.78 13.16
N GLY A 114 10.29 3.61 12.59
CA GLY A 114 9.14 2.78 12.94
C GLY A 114 7.81 3.23 12.30
N ILE A 115 7.83 4.07 11.27
CA ILE A 115 6.65 4.72 10.68
C ILE A 115 6.37 4.18 9.27
N SER A 116 5.09 3.91 8.99
CA SER A 116 4.55 3.78 7.63
C SER A 116 3.57 4.91 7.35
N THR A 117 3.48 5.30 6.08
CA THR A 117 2.39 6.11 5.52
C THR A 117 1.35 5.20 4.86
N PHE A 118 0.08 5.51 5.00
CA PHE A 118 -1.03 4.65 4.59
C PHE A 118 -1.85 5.31 3.50
N PHE A 119 -2.28 4.49 2.53
CA PHE A 119 -3.26 4.89 1.54
C PHE A 119 -4.61 5.15 2.21
N PRO A 120 -5.50 5.93 1.59
CA PRO A 120 -6.81 6.21 2.15
C PRO A 120 -7.58 4.92 2.43
N ASP A 121 -8.14 4.83 3.63
CA ASP A 121 -8.83 3.63 4.11
C ASP A 121 -10.08 3.30 3.28
N ASP A 122 -10.65 4.27 2.56
CA ASP A 122 -11.83 4.13 1.70
C ASP A 122 -11.51 3.68 0.26
N TRP A 123 -10.22 3.54 -0.10
CA TRP A 123 -9.82 3.05 -1.41
C TRP A 123 -9.82 1.54 -1.48
N THR A 124 -10.45 0.95 -2.49
CA THR A 124 -10.29 -0.48 -2.77
C THR A 124 -8.84 -0.83 -3.16
N PRO A 125 -8.38 -2.08 -3.00
CA PRO A 125 -7.03 -2.45 -3.42
C PRO A 125 -6.78 -2.29 -4.92
N SER A 126 -7.83 -2.39 -5.75
CA SER A 126 -7.71 -2.05 -7.19
C SER A 126 -7.40 -0.58 -7.39
N GLN A 127 -8.08 0.32 -6.66
CA GLN A 127 -7.78 1.75 -6.71
C GLN A 127 -6.36 2.04 -6.23
N VAL A 128 -5.90 1.40 -5.16
CA VAL A 128 -4.51 1.53 -4.70
C VAL A 128 -3.51 1.06 -5.77
N ASN A 129 -3.70 -0.13 -6.32
CA ASN A 129 -2.83 -0.68 -7.38
C ASN A 129 -2.81 0.21 -8.63
N ASP A 130 -3.97 0.69 -9.07
CA ASP A 130 -4.10 1.57 -10.23
C ASP A 130 -3.48 2.93 -9.95
N ALA A 131 -3.61 3.44 -8.73
CA ALA A 131 -3.00 4.71 -8.32
C ALA A 131 -1.48 4.63 -8.35
N ILE A 132 -0.89 3.57 -7.80
CA ILE A 132 0.56 3.31 -7.85
C ILE A 132 1.03 3.22 -9.31
N SER A 133 0.32 2.44 -10.14
CA SER A 133 0.68 2.24 -11.56
C SER A 133 0.56 3.53 -12.38
N ARG A 134 -0.43 4.38 -12.10
CA ARG A 134 -0.59 5.70 -12.72
C ARG A 134 0.49 6.67 -12.26
N ALA A 135 0.78 6.71 -10.96
CA ALA A 135 1.81 7.58 -10.42
C ALA A 135 3.19 7.24 -10.99
N TYR A 136 3.55 5.95 -11.04
CA TYR A 136 4.81 5.51 -11.63
C TYR A 136 4.95 5.91 -13.11
N ARG A 137 3.91 5.70 -13.92
CA ARG A 137 3.92 6.05 -15.35
C ARG A 137 4.19 7.52 -15.62
N ASN A 138 3.72 8.38 -14.72
CA ASN A 138 3.85 9.84 -14.82
C ASN A 138 4.88 10.37 -13.82
N SER A 139 5.76 9.52 -13.31
CA SER A 139 6.72 9.89 -12.26
C SER A 139 7.97 10.55 -12.83
N ALA A 140 8.69 11.23 -11.95
CA ALA A 140 10.07 11.63 -12.16
C ALA A 140 10.97 10.96 -11.10
N PRO A 141 12.27 10.82 -11.35
CA PRO A 141 13.23 10.40 -10.33
C PRO A 141 13.14 11.30 -9.09
N ASP A 142 13.25 10.71 -7.90
CA ASP A 142 13.31 11.47 -6.66
C ASP A 142 14.66 12.23 -6.58
N PRO A 143 14.66 13.57 -6.45
CA PRO A 143 15.90 14.34 -6.34
C PRO A 143 16.76 13.97 -5.13
N ALA A 144 16.16 13.43 -4.07
CA ALA A 144 16.88 12.98 -2.87
C ALA A 144 17.41 11.55 -3.00
N ASN A 145 16.86 10.75 -3.91
CA ASN A 145 17.29 9.38 -4.16
C ASN A 145 17.00 8.97 -5.62
N PRO A 146 17.99 8.96 -6.52
CA PRO A 146 17.76 8.65 -7.94
C PRO A 146 17.29 7.20 -8.20
N ASN A 147 17.43 6.29 -7.22
CA ASN A 147 16.87 4.94 -7.30
C ASN A 147 15.37 4.89 -6.96
N SER A 148 14.79 6.02 -6.59
CA SER A 148 13.38 6.21 -6.28
C SER A 148 12.69 7.09 -7.30
N TRP A 149 11.37 6.98 -7.35
CA TRP A 149 10.51 7.81 -8.18
C TRP A 149 9.44 8.48 -7.32
N ILE A 150 9.01 9.66 -7.76
CA ILE A 150 7.88 10.40 -7.19
C ILE A 150 6.87 10.64 -8.30
N GLY A 151 5.62 10.26 -8.06
CA GLY A 151 4.50 10.54 -8.94
C GLY A 151 3.26 10.96 -8.15
N HIS A 152 2.22 11.36 -8.88
CA HIS A 152 0.94 11.75 -8.30
C HIS A 152 -0.18 10.97 -8.97
N SER A 153 -1.17 10.56 -8.17
CA SER A 153 -2.38 9.93 -8.69
C SER A 153 -3.54 10.14 -7.72
N ASN A 154 -4.70 10.53 -8.23
CA ASN A 154 -5.91 10.81 -7.44
C ASN A 154 -5.65 11.77 -6.26
N GLY A 155 -4.81 12.80 -6.48
CA GLY A 155 -4.43 13.80 -5.47
C GLY A 155 -3.55 13.26 -4.33
N VAL A 156 -3.03 12.04 -4.45
CA VAL A 156 -2.06 11.45 -3.52
C VAL A 156 -0.68 11.46 -4.18
N ARG A 157 0.31 12.02 -3.46
CA ARG A 157 1.73 11.84 -3.79
C ARG A 157 2.13 10.41 -3.45
N ILE A 158 2.74 9.72 -4.40
CA ILE A 158 3.20 8.33 -4.25
C ILE A 158 4.69 8.28 -4.57
N THR A 159 5.45 7.69 -3.67
CA THR A 159 6.87 7.41 -3.84
C THR A 159 7.08 5.91 -3.94
N GLY A 160 8.07 5.50 -4.72
CA GLY A 160 8.49 4.11 -4.82
C GLY A 160 9.94 3.98 -5.24
N PHE A 161 10.38 2.75 -5.43
CA PHE A 161 11.72 2.44 -5.94
C PHE A 161 11.63 1.75 -7.29
N TYR A 162 12.57 2.07 -8.17
CA TYR A 162 12.74 1.34 -9.42
C TYR A 162 13.14 -0.11 -9.14
N ASP A 163 12.91 -0.98 -10.11
CA ASP A 163 13.49 -2.32 -10.11
C ASP A 163 14.84 -2.29 -10.83
N ASN A 164 15.91 -2.60 -10.10
CA ASN A 164 17.27 -2.57 -10.65
C ASN A 164 17.57 -3.77 -11.55
N ASN A 165 16.72 -4.81 -11.54
CA ASN A 165 16.94 -6.04 -12.31
C ASN A 165 16.16 -6.08 -13.64
N LYS A 166 15.13 -5.22 -13.79
CA LYS A 166 14.28 -5.17 -14.99
C LYS A 166 13.52 -3.84 -15.04
N PRO A 167 13.08 -3.36 -16.23
CA PRO A 167 12.25 -2.18 -16.31
C PRO A 167 10.99 -2.28 -15.44
N GLY A 168 10.75 -1.25 -14.61
CA GLY A 168 9.59 -1.18 -13.73
C GLY A 168 9.93 -0.72 -12.31
N TYR A 169 9.07 -1.08 -11.36
CA TYR A 169 9.18 -0.66 -9.96
C TYR A 169 8.97 -1.82 -8.99
N THR A 170 9.50 -1.68 -7.79
CA THR A 170 9.45 -2.71 -6.74
C THR A 170 8.32 -2.46 -5.74
N HIS A 171 7.97 -1.22 -5.44
CA HIS A 171 6.90 -0.89 -4.51
C HIS A 171 6.47 0.56 -4.69
N GLY A 172 5.31 0.91 -4.13
CA GLY A 172 4.81 2.27 -4.07
C GLY A 172 4.03 2.47 -2.76
N TYR A 173 4.25 3.60 -2.11
CA TYR A 173 3.59 4.00 -0.87
C TYR A 173 3.23 5.49 -0.95
N PRO A 174 2.14 5.92 -0.30
CA PRO A 174 1.80 7.32 -0.30
C PRO A 174 2.84 8.08 0.51
N HIS A 175 3.16 9.29 0.11
CA HIS A 175 4.07 10.15 0.86
C HIS A 175 3.30 11.37 1.34
N ALA A 176 3.75 11.99 2.44
CA ALA A 176 3.29 13.31 2.81
C ALA A 176 3.49 14.29 1.64
N ASN A 177 2.60 15.25 1.45
CA ASN A 177 2.90 16.32 0.52
C ASN A 177 4.07 17.14 1.09
N GLN A 178 4.97 17.62 0.22
CA GLN A 178 6.16 18.35 0.64
C GLN A 178 5.82 19.69 1.34
N ASP A 179 4.60 20.17 1.13
CA ASP A 179 4.04 21.39 1.72
C ASP A 179 3.48 21.18 3.14
N ASP A 180 3.20 19.93 3.54
CA ASP A 180 2.60 19.57 4.84
C ASP A 180 3.63 19.08 5.86
N VAL A 181 4.92 19.02 5.48
CA VAL A 181 6.01 18.70 6.41
C VAL A 181 6.35 19.98 7.17
N PRO A 182 6.16 20.03 8.52
CA PRO A 182 6.55 21.20 9.28
C PRO A 182 8.03 21.49 9.05
N SER A 183 8.38 22.77 8.98
CA SER A 183 9.71 23.26 8.61
C SER A 183 10.84 22.73 9.52
N ASP A 184 10.49 22.23 10.71
CA ASP A 184 11.41 21.61 11.68
C ASP A 184 12.03 20.28 11.21
N ARG A 185 11.41 19.57 10.26
CA ARG A 185 11.96 18.34 9.66
C ARG A 185 12.76 18.57 8.38
N LYS A 186 12.89 19.83 7.91
CA LYS A 186 13.70 20.18 6.73
C LYS A 186 15.21 20.31 7.04
N GLY A 187 15.70 19.80 8.18
CA GLY A 187 17.10 19.96 8.57
C GLY A 187 17.74 18.81 9.35
N LYS A 188 18.57 18.01 8.67
CA LYS A 188 20.02 17.90 8.90
C LYS A 188 20.59 16.83 7.96
N ARG A 189 21.06 17.28 6.80
CA ARG A 189 22.05 16.53 6.03
C ARG A 189 23.34 16.59 6.86
N ARG A 190 23.83 15.44 7.32
CA ARG A 190 25.22 15.30 7.77
C ARG A 190 26.08 15.07 6.53
#